data_AF-A0A7C6B0I5-F1
#
_entry.id   AF-A0A7C6B0I5-F1
#
_cell.length_a   1.000
_cell.length_b   1.000
_cell.length_c   1.000
_cell.angle_alpha   90.00
_cell.angle_beta   90.00
_cell.angle_gamma   90.00
#
_symmetry.space_group_name_H-M   'P 1'
#
loop_
_entity.id
_entity.type
_entity.pdbx_description
1 polymer ?
#
loop_
_entity_poly.entity_id
_entity_poly.type
_entity_poly.pdbx_seq_one_letter_code
_entity_poly.pdbx_strand_id
1 'polypeptide(L)'
;MGKGLGIATLIVAVIAILIPIYGIYLGLLTAVLGILVAVLRERPMAVAIGAINILNAVFLTPSIRMATTGAQLMGSSSDVASFKAVFWLWVGSAGVSIIVALVHGAAKAPIDSRN
;
A
#
# COMPACT_ATOMS: atom_id res chain seq x y z
N MET A 1 -1.19 -5.31 -22.06
CA MET A 1 -2.29 -4.63 -21.34
C MET A 1 -1.97 -4.36 -19.85
N GLY A 2 -1.26 -5.24 -19.13
CA GLY A 2 -0.90 -5.03 -17.71
C GLY A 2 -0.06 -3.77 -17.41
N LYS A 3 0.91 -3.44 -18.28
CA LYS A 3 1.83 -2.31 -18.10
C LYS A 3 1.15 -0.96 -17.87
N GLY A 4 0.01 -0.72 -18.52
CA GLY A 4 -0.75 0.52 -18.33
C GLY A 4 -1.33 0.64 -16.92
N LEU A 5 -1.83 -0.48 -16.37
CA LEU A 5 -2.37 -0.53 -15.01
C LEU A 5 -1.26 -0.35 -13.97
N GLY A 6 -0.09 -0.96 -14.20
CA GLY A 6 1.06 -0.80 -13.31
C GLY A 6 1.54 0.64 -13.20
N ILE A 7 1.68 1.35 -14.35
CA ILE A 7 2.08 2.76 -14.37
C ILE A 7 1.02 3.64 -13.70
N ALA A 8 -0.26 3.44 -14.04
CA ALA A 8 -1.35 4.22 -13.45
C ALA A 8 -1.39 4.06 -11.93
N THR A 9 -1.23 2.82 -11.43
CA THR A 9 -1.20 2.54 -9.99
C THR A 9 0.00 3.17 -9.31
N LEU A 10 1.16 3.17 -9.96
CA LEU A 10 2.37 3.79 -9.44
C LEU A 10 2.22 5.32 -9.34
N ILE A 11 1.60 5.96 -10.34
CA ILE A 11 1.30 7.40 -10.30
C ILE A 11 0.35 7.72 -9.14
N VAL A 12 -0.72 6.93 -8.95
CA VAL A 12 -1.64 7.12 -7.82
C VAL A 12 -0.93 6.95 -6.48
N ALA A 13 0.01 5.99 -6.38
CA ALA A 13 0.82 5.81 -5.18
C ALA A 13 1.71 7.02 -4.88
N VAL A 14 2.30 7.65 -5.89
CA VAL A 14 3.08 8.88 -5.72
C VAL A 14 2.20 10.06 -5.31
N ILE A 15 1.03 10.22 -5.93
CA ILE A 15 0.08 11.30 -5.60
C ILE A 15 -0.42 11.17 -4.15
N ALA A 16 -0.60 9.94 -3.66
CA ALA A 16 -1.07 9.68 -2.30
C ALA A 16 -0.14 10.26 -1.21
N ILE A 17 1.16 10.45 -1.48
CA ILE A 17 2.11 11.11 -0.55
C ILE A 17 1.73 12.57 -0.32
N LEU A 18 1.28 13.24 -1.38
CA LEU A 18 1.05 14.69 -1.38
C LEU A 18 -0.25 15.09 -0.69
N ILE A 19 -1.13 14.14 -0.37
CA ILE A 19 -2.46 14.41 0.19
C ILE A 19 -2.58 13.77 1.57
N PRO A 20 -2.28 14.49 2.67
CA PRO A 20 -2.08 13.85 3.96
C PRO A 20 -3.32 13.24 4.63
N ILE A 21 -4.51 13.76 4.33
CA ILE A 21 -5.77 13.31 4.97
C ILE A 21 -6.47 12.27 4.09
N TYR A 22 -6.59 12.52 2.78
CA TYR A 22 -7.19 11.57 1.83
C TYR A 22 -6.21 10.50 1.33
N GLY A 23 -4.91 10.65 1.63
CA GLY A 23 -3.85 9.74 1.20
C GLY A 23 -4.00 8.32 1.74
N ILE A 24 -4.69 8.13 2.88
CA ILE A 24 -5.02 6.79 3.41
C ILE A 24 -5.95 6.02 2.46
N TYR A 25 -6.99 6.68 1.94
CA TYR A 25 -7.95 6.04 1.02
C TYR A 25 -7.31 5.76 -0.34
N LEU A 26 -6.46 6.67 -0.82
CA LEU A 26 -5.65 6.45 -2.02
C LEU A 26 -4.59 5.36 -1.81
N GLY A 27 -4.05 5.24 -0.60
CA GLY A 27 -3.15 4.19 -0.16
C GLY A 27 -3.81 2.81 -0.16
N LEU A 28 -5.07 2.71 0.28
CA LEU A 28 -5.86 1.48 0.17
C LEU A 28 -6.15 1.11 -1.28
N LEU A 29 -6.55 2.10 -2.10
CA LEU A 29 -6.79 1.89 -3.53
C LEU A 29 -5.53 1.35 -4.23
N THR A 30 -4.36 1.94 -3.92
CA THR A 30 -3.07 1.53 -4.50
C THR A 30 -2.63 0.16 -4.02
N ALA A 31 -2.97 -0.26 -2.79
CA ALA A 31 -2.74 -1.62 -2.34
C ALA A 31 -3.58 -2.64 -3.13
N VAL A 32 -4.88 -2.36 -3.32
CA VAL A 32 -5.78 -3.25 -4.10
C VAL A 32 -5.33 -3.34 -5.55
N LEU A 33 -5.02 -2.21 -6.18
CA LEU A 33 -4.50 -2.17 -7.54
C LEU A 33 -3.11 -2.82 -7.64
N GLY A 34 -2.26 -2.68 -6.62
CA GLY A 34 -0.96 -3.34 -6.53
C GLY A 34 -1.08 -4.86 -6.48
N ILE A 35 -2.07 -5.40 -5.75
CA ILE A 35 -2.39 -6.83 -5.74
C ILE A 35 -2.85 -7.28 -7.14
N LEU A 36 -3.70 -6.51 -7.81
CA LEU A 36 -4.12 -6.79 -9.19
C LEU A 36 -2.92 -6.81 -10.16
N VAL A 37 -2.01 -5.84 -10.05
CA VAL A 37 -0.77 -5.78 -10.84
C VAL A 37 0.14 -6.99 -10.54
N ALA A 38 0.20 -7.43 -9.28
CA ALA A 38 0.92 -8.64 -8.88
C ALA A 38 0.32 -9.90 -9.52
N VAL A 39 -1.02 -10.02 -9.52
CA VAL A 39 -1.75 -11.13 -10.17
C VAL A 39 -1.55 -11.12 -11.68
N LEU A 40 -1.48 -9.94 -12.31
CA LEU A 40 -1.17 -9.77 -13.74
C LEU A 40 0.30 -10.03 -14.10
N ARG A 41 1.12 -10.50 -13.14
CA ARG A 41 2.51 -10.96 -13.30
C ARG A 41 3.53 -9.87 -13.62
N GLU A 42 3.25 -8.60 -13.28
CA GLU A 42 4.19 -7.49 -13.46
C GLU A 42 4.99 -7.21 -12.17
N ARG A 43 5.92 -8.12 -11.89
CA ARG A 43 6.73 -8.17 -10.65
C ARG A 43 7.39 -6.85 -10.23
N PRO A 44 8.20 -6.19 -11.09
CA PRO A 44 8.93 -5.00 -10.65
C PRO A 44 7.96 -3.85 -10.31
N MET A 45 6.84 -3.74 -11.02
CA MET A 45 5.82 -2.74 -10.74
C MET A 45 5.06 -3.04 -9.46
N ALA A 46 4.63 -4.29 -9.23
CA ALA A 46 3.93 -4.66 -8.01
C ALA A 46 4.78 -4.41 -6.75
N VAL A 47 6.08 -4.76 -6.80
CA VAL A 47 7.02 -4.50 -5.70
C VAL A 47 7.24 -3.00 -5.51
N ALA A 48 7.42 -2.23 -6.59
CA ALA A 48 7.57 -0.78 -6.51
C ALA A 48 6.33 -0.09 -5.93
N ILE A 49 5.13 -0.50 -6.35
CA ILE A 49 3.85 0.02 -5.82
C ILE A 49 3.74 -0.28 -4.32
N GLY A 50 3.99 -1.52 -3.90
CA GLY A 50 3.95 -1.89 -2.50
C GLY A 50 4.97 -1.12 -1.66
N ALA A 51 6.21 -0.99 -2.14
CA ALA A 51 7.27 -0.25 -1.46
C ALA A 51 6.94 1.24 -1.32
N ILE A 52 6.47 1.89 -2.39
CA ILE A 52 6.02 3.28 -2.35
C ILE A 52 4.86 3.42 -1.37
N ASN A 53 3.90 2.50 -1.38
CA ASN A 53 2.76 2.58 -0.47
C ASN A 53 3.14 2.43 1.01
N ILE A 54 4.18 1.63 1.32
CA ILE A 54 4.75 1.58 2.67
C ILE A 54 5.47 2.89 3.02
N LEU A 55 6.24 3.46 2.10
CA LEU A 55 6.87 4.77 2.30
C LEU A 55 5.82 5.85 2.58
N ASN A 56 4.70 5.84 1.86
CA ASN A 56 3.57 6.72 2.12
C ASN A 56 3.10 6.59 3.57
N ALA A 57 2.94 5.37 4.08
CA ALA A 57 2.55 5.15 5.47
C ALA A 57 3.57 5.74 6.46
N VAL A 58 4.87 5.57 6.20
CA VAL A 58 5.93 6.16 7.05
C VAL A 58 5.88 7.69 7.02
N PHE A 59 5.75 8.32 5.85
CA PHE A 59 5.67 9.77 5.71
C PHE A 59 4.39 10.37 6.28
N LEU A 60 3.27 9.64 6.22
CA LEU A 60 1.96 10.11 6.68
C LEU A 60 1.71 9.83 8.16
N THR A 61 2.48 8.93 8.78
CA THR A 61 2.36 8.56 10.21
C THR A 61 2.39 9.78 11.15
N PRO A 62 3.29 10.78 11.00
CA PRO A 62 3.31 11.95 11.88
C PRO A 62 2.02 12.78 11.78
N SER A 63 1.55 13.03 10.55
CA SER A 63 0.32 13.80 10.29
C SER A 63 -0.91 13.09 10.87
N ILE A 64 -0.97 11.77 10.73
CA ILE A 64 -2.03 10.93 11.28
C ILE A 64 -2.00 10.96 12.81
N ARG A 65 -0.81 10.87 13.42
CA ARG A 65 -0.66 10.97 14.88
C ARG A 65 -1.19 12.31 15.39
N MET A 66 -0.81 13.43 14.77
CA MET A 66 -1.31 14.76 15.16
C MET A 66 -2.85 14.84 15.08
N ALA A 67 -3.45 14.33 14.00
CA ALA A 67 -4.91 14.30 13.85
C ALA A 67 -5.59 13.44 14.92
N THR A 68 -5.06 12.24 15.20
CA THR A 68 -5.62 11.34 16.22
C THR A 68 -5.46 11.87 17.64
N THR A 69 -4.32 12.52 17.95
CA THR A 69 -4.11 13.16 19.26
C THR A 69 -5.06 14.34 19.45
N GLY A 70 -5.29 15.16 18.42
CA GLY A 70 -6.31 16.22 18.45
C GLY A 70 -7.71 15.66 18.72
N ALA A 71 -8.11 14.61 18.03
CA ALA A 71 -9.41 13.96 18.24
C ALA A 71 -9.56 13.33 19.63
N GLN A 72 -8.49 12.76 20.20
CA GLN A 72 -8.49 12.24 21.57
C GLN A 72 -8.71 13.35 22.61
N LEU A 73 -8.07 14.51 22.43
CA LEU A 73 -8.22 15.64 23.33
C LEU A 73 -9.64 16.25 23.28
N MET A 74 -10.35 16.06 22.16
CA MET A 74 -11.75 16.50 21.98
C MET A 74 -12.78 15.47 22.47
N GLY A 75 -12.36 14.32 23.02
CA GLY A 75 -13.25 13.28 23.55
C GLY A 75 -13.80 12.29 22.50
N SER A 76 -13.39 12.39 21.24
CA SER A 76 -13.84 11.53 20.13
C SER A 76 -13.16 10.17 20.10
N SER A 77 -13.44 9.33 21.11
CA SER A 77 -12.76 8.03 21.29
C SER A 77 -13.09 6.99 20.20
N SER A 78 -14.31 7.00 19.67
CA SER A 78 -14.76 6.12 18.58
C SER A 78 -14.06 6.44 17.25
N ASP A 79 -13.88 7.73 16.96
CA ASP A 79 -13.29 8.18 15.70
C ASP A 79 -11.81 7.81 15.62
N VAL A 80 -11.11 7.90 16.75
CA VAL A 80 -9.70 7.51 16.88
C VAL A 80 -9.51 6.02 16.66
N ALA A 81 -10.42 5.19 17.19
CA ALA A 81 -10.36 3.74 17.01
C ALA A 81 -10.57 3.36 15.53
N SER A 82 -11.57 3.95 14.88
CA SER A 82 -11.83 3.79 13.44
C SER A 82 -10.64 4.23 12.59
N PHE A 83 -10.04 5.38 12.90
CA PHE A 83 -8.88 5.89 12.16
C PHE A 83 -7.66 4.97 12.28
N LYS A 84 -7.39 4.46 13.48
CA LYS A 84 -6.33 3.46 13.72
C LYS A 84 -6.59 2.16 12.97
N ALA A 85 -7.83 1.67 12.97
CA ALA A 85 -8.20 0.45 12.27
C ALA A 85 -7.97 0.57 10.75
N VAL A 86 -8.41 1.68 10.13
CA VAL A 86 -8.20 1.93 8.70
C VAL A 86 -6.72 2.08 8.36
N PHE A 87 -5.94 2.75 9.23
CA PHE A 87 -4.49 2.86 9.05
C PHE A 87 -3.80 1.50 9.07
N TRP A 88 -4.10 0.64 10.05
CA TRP A 88 -3.53 -0.69 10.12
C TRP A 88 -3.98 -1.61 8.98
N LEU A 89 -5.22 -1.48 8.53
CA LEU A 89 -5.73 -2.17 7.33
C LEU A 89 -4.91 -1.76 6.09
N TRP A 90 -4.66 -0.46 5.92
CA TRP A 90 -3.85 0.06 4.82
C TRP A 90 -2.42 -0.49 4.85
N VAL A 91 -1.72 -0.35 5.97
CA VAL A 91 -0.34 -0.85 6.14
C VAL A 91 -0.28 -2.37 5.93
N GLY A 92 -1.22 -3.11 6.51
CA GLY A 92 -1.33 -4.55 6.35
C GLY A 92 -1.56 -4.96 4.90
N SER A 93 -2.46 -4.27 4.18
CA SER A 93 -2.73 -4.54 2.77
C SER A 93 -1.53 -4.27 1.86
N ALA A 94 -0.74 -3.24 2.15
CA ALA A 94 0.51 -2.96 1.45
C ALA A 94 1.53 -4.10 1.65
N GLY A 95 1.69 -4.58 2.88
CA GLY A 95 2.53 -5.75 3.19
C GLY A 95 2.10 -7.01 2.44
N VAL A 96 0.79 -7.31 2.44
CA VAL A 96 0.22 -8.46 1.70
C VAL A 96 0.50 -8.34 0.20
N SER A 97 0.37 -7.15 -0.39
CA SER A 97 0.65 -6.94 -1.83
C SER A 97 2.09 -7.30 -2.21
N ILE A 98 3.06 -6.99 -1.35
CA ILE A 98 4.47 -7.33 -1.55
C ILE A 98 4.67 -8.84 -1.42
N ILE A 99 4.10 -9.47 -0.40
CA ILE A 99 4.18 -10.92 -0.21
C ILE A 99 3.59 -11.66 -1.42
N VAL A 100 2.41 -11.25 -1.90
CA VAL A 100 1.78 -11.84 -3.09
C VAL A 100 2.68 -11.68 -4.32
N ALA A 101 3.27 -10.51 -4.52
CA ALA A 101 4.21 -10.26 -5.61
C ALA A 101 5.48 -11.12 -5.52
N LEU A 102 6.01 -11.33 -4.31
CA LEU A 102 7.19 -12.17 -4.07
C LEU A 102 6.88 -13.66 -4.22
N VAL A 103 5.76 -14.17 -3.71
CA VAL A 103 5.37 -15.59 -3.78
C VAL A 103 5.07 -16.02 -5.22
N HIS A 104 4.29 -15.22 -5.96
CA HIS A 104 4.09 -15.44 -7.40
C HIS A 104 5.38 -15.20 -8.22
N GLY A 105 6.33 -14.47 -7.63
CA GLY A 105 7.71 -14.36 -8.09
C GLY A 105 8.49 -15.67 -7.96
N ALA A 106 8.49 -16.25 -6.76
CA ALA A 106 9.24 -17.44 -6.37
C ALA A 106 8.72 -18.73 -7.02
N ALA A 107 7.40 -18.86 -7.24
CA ALA A 107 6.78 -20.00 -7.93
C ALA A 107 7.21 -20.19 -9.40
N LYS A 108 8.10 -19.32 -9.89
CA LYS A 108 8.61 -19.30 -11.27
C LYS A 108 10.14 -19.23 -11.33
N ALA A 109 10.86 -19.42 -10.22
CA ALA A 109 12.25 -19.82 -10.34
C ALA A 109 12.23 -21.16 -11.09
N PRO A 110 12.74 -21.26 -12.33
CA PRO A 110 12.93 -22.56 -12.92
C PRO A 110 13.81 -23.33 -11.93
N ILE A 111 13.33 -24.49 -11.49
CA ILE A 111 14.23 -25.54 -11.04
C ILE A 111 15.10 -25.77 -12.26
N ASP A 112 16.28 -25.14 -12.27
CA ASP A 112 17.27 -25.35 -13.31
C ASP A 112 17.71 -26.81 -13.12
N SER A 113 17.10 -27.69 -13.90
CA SER A 113 17.43 -29.10 -14.00
C SER A 113 18.72 -29.26 -14.79
N ARG A 114 19.77 -28.52 -14.41
CA ARG A 114 21.10 -28.61 -15.01
C ARG A 114 22.14 -28.81 -13.91
N ASN A 115 22.44 -30.10 -13.76
CA ASN A 115 23.57 -30.77 -13.11
C ASN A 115 23.31 -31.28 -11.69
#